data_AF-A0A8C2Q1M1-F1
#
_entry.id   AF-A0A8C2Q1M1-F1
#
_cell.length_a   1.000
_cell.length_b   1.000
_cell.length_c   1.000
_cell.angle_alpha   90.00
_cell.angle_beta   90.00
_cell.angle_gamma   90.00
#
_symmetry.space_group_name_H-M   'P 1'
#
loop_
_entity.id
_entity.type
_entity.pdbx_description
1 polymer ?
#
loop_
_entity_poly.entity_id
_entity_poly.type
_entity_poly.pdbx_seq_one_letter_code
_entity_poly.pdbx_strand_id
1 'polypeptide(L)'
;MQQLDEKDARRFQLKIAELSAIIRKLEDRNALLSEERNELLKRLREAESQYKPLLDKNRRLSHKNEELAHALRRMENKVHFVTQENIEMREKAETIRRPSSLNDLDQSQEEREIEFLRLQVLEQQNIIDELSKALETAGYVKSVIVSHFASRKYSHFEMLKYPVVETFFGYDEEGSIDSDGSSISYHTDRTPCTPDDDLEEGMLKEETELRFRQLTMEYQALQRAYALLQEQVGGTFDAEKELKTREQLQAELIRYQTRIADLECVLSHQGQDMKWIEEKQALYKRNQELVEKIKNMDTEETRLKNEIQDAKDQNELLEFRILELEERERRSPAINFQNIHFAEGTSPLQLYCEAEGVTDIVITELMKKLDILGDNAVSNLTNEEQVVVIHARTVLTLAEKWLEQIEVTKSALQQKMLDIESEKELFGKQKGYLDEELDYRKQSLDHAHKRILELEAMLFDALQQEETGGKVSELLTEQDRDSLREAVDQWKRQVLSELRERDAQILRERMELLQHAQVRIKELEEWIEAQKRQIKELEEKVSTIIFSNNVFISSLNVMFNLFSPLCSVVLFFVICFCSHVQFLFLFLFFSLAFILWS
;
A
#
# COMPACT_ATOMS: atom_id res chain seq x y z
N MET A 1 58.38 18.72 -62.61
CA MET A 1 57.23 18.99 -61.72
C MET A 1 56.34 17.77 -61.58
N GLN A 2 55.59 17.32 -62.60
CA GLN A 2 54.60 16.22 -62.50
C GLN A 2 54.99 14.98 -61.64
N GLN A 3 56.22 14.46 -61.71
CA GLN A 3 56.67 13.32 -60.89
C GLN A 3 56.85 13.62 -59.37
N LEU A 4 56.79 14.88 -58.93
CA LEU A 4 56.63 15.21 -57.50
C LEU A 4 55.15 15.21 -57.11
N ASP A 5 54.28 15.88 -57.88
CA ASP A 5 52.82 15.89 -57.64
C ASP A 5 52.26 14.47 -57.50
N GLU A 6 52.66 13.54 -58.38
CA GLU A 6 52.25 12.13 -58.26
C GLU A 6 52.70 11.47 -56.95
N LYS A 7 53.90 11.80 -56.43
CA LYS A 7 54.42 11.20 -55.20
C LYS A 7 53.71 11.75 -53.98
N ASP A 8 53.47 13.06 -53.93
CA ASP A 8 52.73 13.67 -52.84
C ASP A 8 51.23 13.30 -52.89
N ALA A 9 50.61 13.21 -54.08
CA ALA A 9 49.26 12.67 -54.23
C ALA A 9 49.13 11.23 -53.70
N ARG A 10 50.08 10.34 -54.04
CA ARG A 10 50.13 8.96 -53.51
C ARG A 10 50.36 8.95 -51.99
N ARG A 11 51.15 9.88 -51.45
CA ARG A 11 51.37 10.05 -50.00
C ARG A 11 50.09 10.50 -49.28
N PHE A 12 49.32 11.42 -49.86
CA PHE A 12 48.02 11.81 -49.33
C PHE A 12 47.00 10.67 -49.40
N GLN A 13 46.95 9.92 -50.51
CA GLN A 13 46.09 8.72 -50.63
C GLN A 13 46.44 7.66 -49.58
N LEU A 14 47.72 7.39 -49.33
CA LEU A 14 48.16 6.49 -48.26
C LEU A 14 47.71 6.99 -46.89
N LYS A 15 47.86 8.30 -46.60
CA LYS A 15 47.45 8.89 -45.32
C LYS A 15 45.93 8.86 -45.13
N ILE A 16 45.15 9.05 -46.20
CA ILE A 16 43.68 8.88 -46.17
C ILE A 16 43.34 7.41 -45.87
N ALA A 17 44.01 6.44 -46.52
CA ALA A 17 43.79 5.02 -46.26
C ALA A 17 44.14 4.61 -44.81
N GLU A 18 45.25 5.13 -44.25
CA GLU A 18 45.60 4.96 -42.84
C GLU A 18 44.50 5.51 -41.91
N LEU A 19 44.05 6.74 -42.14
CA LEU A 19 43.01 7.38 -41.32
C LEU A 19 41.68 6.62 -41.43
N SER A 20 41.26 6.20 -42.63
CA SER A 20 40.08 5.36 -42.85
C SER A 20 40.20 3.94 -42.31
N ALA A 21 41.41 3.45 -41.98
CA ALA A 21 41.62 2.21 -41.25
C ALA A 21 41.61 2.40 -39.73
N ILE A 22 42.01 3.58 -39.24
CA ILE A 22 41.89 3.97 -37.83
C ILE A 22 40.41 4.24 -37.48
N ILE A 23 39.67 4.95 -38.34
CA ILE A 23 38.24 5.23 -38.17
C ILE A 23 37.46 3.93 -37.99
N ARG A 24 37.60 2.95 -38.90
CA ARG A 24 36.93 1.64 -38.77
C ARG A 24 37.26 0.92 -37.45
N LYS A 25 38.52 0.91 -37.03
CA LYS A 25 38.90 0.32 -35.73
C LYS A 25 38.29 1.04 -34.52
N LEU A 26 37.97 2.33 -34.65
CA LEU A 26 37.24 3.08 -33.62
C LEU A 26 35.73 2.80 -33.70
N GLU A 27 35.18 2.64 -34.89
CA GLU A 27 33.78 2.24 -35.12
C GLU A 27 33.51 0.83 -34.57
N ASP A 28 34.36 -0.17 -34.91
CA ASP A 28 34.33 -1.54 -34.39
C ASP A 28 34.37 -1.55 -32.84
N ARG A 29 35.29 -0.76 -32.25
CA ARG A 29 35.42 -0.63 -30.80
C ARG A 29 34.20 0.03 -30.17
N ASN A 30 33.61 1.02 -30.84
CA ASN A 30 32.43 1.73 -30.34
C ASN A 30 31.16 0.88 -30.42
N ALA A 31 31.06 -0.03 -31.40
CA ALA A 31 30.01 -1.05 -31.46
C ALA A 31 30.08 -1.99 -30.25
N LEU A 32 31.25 -2.58 -29.97
CA LEU A 32 31.46 -3.46 -28.80
C LEU A 32 31.15 -2.75 -27.47
N LEU A 33 31.59 -1.50 -27.30
CA LEU A 33 31.25 -0.70 -26.10
C LEU A 33 29.74 -0.39 -25.98
N SER A 34 29.02 -0.31 -27.10
CA SER A 34 27.55 -0.17 -27.11
C SER A 34 26.85 -1.47 -26.71
N GLU A 35 27.37 -2.61 -27.15
CA GLU A 35 26.88 -3.94 -26.74
C GLU A 35 27.10 -4.20 -25.24
N GLU A 36 28.31 -3.94 -24.73
CA GLU A 36 28.63 -4.01 -23.29
C GLU A 36 27.70 -3.11 -22.47
N ARG A 37 27.50 -1.86 -22.90
CA ARG A 37 26.56 -0.91 -22.28
C ARG A 37 25.12 -1.46 -22.23
N ASN A 38 24.65 -2.07 -23.31
CA ASN A 38 23.28 -2.56 -23.40
C ASN A 38 23.06 -3.81 -22.52
N GLU A 39 24.02 -4.73 -22.45
CA GLU A 39 23.98 -5.89 -21.55
C GLU A 39 24.11 -5.47 -20.07
N LEU A 40 24.92 -4.45 -19.75
CA LEU A 40 24.95 -3.86 -18.40
C LEU A 40 23.61 -3.20 -18.02
N LEU A 41 22.96 -2.50 -18.96
CA LEU A 41 21.62 -1.92 -18.74
C LEU A 41 20.54 -2.99 -18.56
N LYS A 42 20.66 -4.15 -19.22
CA LYS A 42 19.78 -5.30 -19.01
C LYS A 42 19.96 -5.90 -17.62
N ARG A 43 21.21 -6.19 -17.21
CA ARG A 43 21.52 -6.71 -15.86
C ARG A 43 21.07 -5.76 -14.75
N LEU A 44 21.18 -4.44 -14.97
CA LEU A 44 20.65 -3.44 -14.04
C LEU A 44 19.13 -3.56 -13.87
N ARG A 45 18.36 -3.64 -14.96
CA ARG A 45 16.90 -3.84 -14.92
C ARG A 45 16.50 -5.16 -14.24
N GLU A 46 17.26 -6.23 -14.49
CA GLU A 46 17.06 -7.53 -13.85
C GLU A 46 17.29 -7.45 -12.32
N ALA A 47 18.35 -6.77 -11.88
CA ALA A 47 18.63 -6.53 -10.46
C ALA A 47 17.57 -5.61 -9.80
N GLU A 48 17.16 -4.53 -10.47
CA GLU A 48 16.06 -3.65 -10.02
C GLU A 48 14.75 -4.44 -9.85
N SER A 49 14.43 -5.31 -10.81
CA SER A 49 13.24 -6.18 -10.76
C SER A 49 13.29 -7.23 -9.64
N GLN A 50 14.48 -7.68 -9.24
CA GLN A 50 14.66 -8.59 -8.10
C GLN A 50 14.62 -7.85 -6.75
N TYR A 51 15.15 -6.62 -6.68
CA TYR A 51 15.22 -5.85 -5.44
C TYR A 51 13.88 -5.21 -5.05
N LYS A 52 13.07 -4.78 -6.01
CA LYS A 52 11.76 -4.15 -5.76
C LYS A 52 10.81 -4.99 -4.86
N PRO A 53 10.53 -6.29 -5.14
CA PRO A 53 9.69 -7.10 -4.25
C PRO A 53 10.33 -7.35 -2.88
N LEU A 54 11.66 -7.29 -2.75
CA LEU A 54 12.34 -7.39 -1.45
C LEU A 54 12.16 -6.11 -0.63
N LEU A 55 12.19 -4.92 -1.25
CA LEU A 55 11.82 -3.66 -0.60
C LEU A 55 10.37 -3.67 -0.12
N ASP A 56 9.43 -4.07 -0.97
CA ASP A 56 8.00 -4.14 -0.62
C ASP A 56 7.74 -5.15 0.50
N LYS A 57 8.45 -6.29 0.50
CA LYS A 57 8.43 -7.27 1.60
C LYS A 57 9.01 -6.69 2.89
N ASN A 58 10.15 -5.98 2.81
CA ASN A 58 10.79 -5.37 3.97
C ASN A 58 9.90 -4.28 4.60
N ARG A 59 9.26 -3.42 3.79
CA ARG A 59 8.30 -2.41 4.27
C ARG A 59 7.12 -3.05 5.01
N ARG A 60 6.55 -4.15 4.49
CA ARG A 60 5.48 -4.91 5.18
C ARG A 60 5.96 -5.54 6.49
N LEU A 61 7.22 -6.01 6.55
CA LEU A 61 7.81 -6.56 7.77
C LEU A 61 8.12 -5.48 8.82
N SER A 62 8.58 -4.29 8.40
CA SER A 62 8.74 -3.13 9.31
C SER A 62 7.41 -2.78 9.97
N HIS A 63 6.34 -2.62 9.17
CA HIS A 63 5.04 -2.27 9.71
C HIS A 63 4.48 -3.34 10.67
N LYS A 64 4.69 -4.63 10.36
CA LYS A 64 4.34 -5.71 11.28
C LYS A 64 5.20 -5.74 12.54
N ASN A 65 6.47 -5.34 12.46
CA ASN A 65 7.33 -5.18 13.64
C ASN A 65 6.89 -3.98 14.50
N GLU A 66 6.42 -2.89 13.88
CA GLU A 66 5.82 -1.74 14.58
C GLU A 66 4.54 -2.19 15.31
N GLU A 67 3.61 -2.88 14.64
CA GLU A 67 2.40 -3.48 15.23
C GLU A 67 2.74 -4.38 16.44
N LEU A 68 3.72 -5.27 16.28
CA LEU A 68 4.17 -6.18 17.34
C LEU A 68 4.84 -5.43 18.50
N ALA A 69 5.65 -4.39 18.23
CA ALA A 69 6.25 -3.56 19.27
C ALA A 69 5.21 -2.69 20.01
N HIS A 70 4.10 -2.32 19.37
CA HIS A 70 2.95 -1.71 20.04
C HIS A 70 2.15 -2.74 20.86
N ALA A 71 2.00 -3.99 20.38
CA ALA A 71 1.33 -5.06 21.13
C ALA A 71 2.15 -5.50 22.36
N LEU A 72 3.47 -5.60 22.22
CA LEU A 72 4.41 -5.94 23.28
C LEU A 72 4.39 -4.88 24.40
N ARG A 73 4.50 -3.59 24.08
CA ARG A 73 4.37 -2.49 25.06
C ARG A 73 3.03 -2.49 25.81
N ARG A 74 1.91 -2.83 25.15
CA ARG A 74 0.62 -3.00 25.83
C ARG A 74 0.64 -4.17 26.82
N MET A 75 1.34 -5.26 26.50
CA MET A 75 1.49 -6.41 27.40
C MET A 75 2.43 -6.11 28.57
N GLU A 76 3.56 -5.42 28.33
CA GLU A 76 4.49 -4.96 29.37
C GLU A 76 3.78 -4.06 30.39
N ASN A 77 3.01 -3.08 29.93
CA ASN A 77 2.21 -2.22 30.81
C ASN A 77 1.19 -3.02 31.63
N LYS A 78 0.55 -4.04 31.04
CA LYS A 78 -0.38 -4.92 31.77
C LYS A 78 0.33 -5.79 32.79
N VAL A 79 1.52 -6.31 32.47
CA VAL A 79 2.36 -7.06 33.42
C VAL A 79 2.77 -6.16 34.58
N HIS A 80 3.24 -4.93 34.31
CA HIS A 80 3.59 -3.97 35.36
C HIS A 80 2.40 -3.66 36.28
N PHE A 81 1.19 -3.45 35.73
CA PHE A 81 -0.01 -3.23 36.52
C PHE A 81 -0.33 -4.43 37.42
N VAL A 82 -0.36 -5.65 36.86
CA VAL A 82 -0.62 -6.89 37.61
C VAL A 82 0.48 -7.17 38.64
N THR A 83 1.73 -6.82 38.37
CA THR A 83 2.83 -6.92 39.34
C THR A 83 2.64 -5.96 40.51
N GLN A 84 2.27 -4.70 40.25
CA GLN A 84 1.96 -3.71 41.28
C GLN A 84 0.77 -4.15 42.14
N GLU A 85 -0.33 -4.59 41.51
CA GLU A 85 -1.50 -5.14 42.18
C GLU A 85 -1.15 -6.35 43.07
N ASN A 86 -0.26 -7.24 42.61
CA ASN A 86 0.22 -8.38 43.40
C ASN A 86 1.10 -7.97 44.60
N ILE A 87 1.87 -6.87 44.51
CA ILE A 87 2.64 -6.34 45.63
C ILE A 87 1.69 -5.79 46.69
N GLU A 88 0.75 -4.92 46.28
CA GLU A 88 -0.24 -4.36 47.20
C GLU A 88 -1.11 -5.44 47.86
N MET A 89 -1.51 -6.47 47.11
CA MET A 89 -2.28 -7.60 47.66
C MET A 89 -1.47 -8.44 48.65
N ARG A 90 -0.14 -8.50 48.50
CA ARG A 90 0.76 -9.13 49.49
C ARG A 90 0.87 -8.29 50.76
N GLU A 91 1.07 -6.98 50.64
CA GLU A 91 1.13 -6.07 51.80
C GLU A 91 -0.20 -6.06 52.59
N LYS A 92 -1.33 -6.05 51.87
CA LYS A 92 -2.68 -6.20 52.45
C LYS A 92 -2.88 -7.57 53.11
N ALA A 93 -2.31 -8.65 52.55
CA ALA A 93 -2.37 -9.98 53.17
C ALA A 93 -1.44 -10.14 54.40
N GLU A 94 -0.25 -9.52 54.39
CA GLU A 94 0.68 -9.54 55.53
C GLU A 94 0.15 -8.75 56.72
N THR A 95 -0.55 -7.62 56.48
CA THR A 95 -1.25 -6.88 57.54
C THR A 95 -2.50 -7.59 58.10
N ILE A 96 -3.01 -8.61 57.41
CA ILE A 96 -4.13 -9.46 57.88
C ILE A 96 -3.66 -10.63 58.77
N ARG A 97 -2.35 -10.92 58.87
CA ARG A 97 -1.82 -11.93 59.81
C ARG A 97 -2.01 -11.49 61.27
N ARG A 98 -3.08 -11.98 61.90
CA ARG A 98 -3.37 -11.82 63.34
C ARG A 98 -2.21 -12.38 64.19
N PRO A 99 -1.91 -11.78 65.37
CA PRO A 99 -0.92 -12.31 66.31
C PRO A 99 -1.24 -13.75 66.78
N SER A 100 -0.21 -14.59 66.78
CA SER A 100 -0.30 -16.07 66.80
C SER A 100 -0.67 -16.72 68.15
N SER A 101 -1.39 -16.05 69.05
CA SER A 101 -1.52 -16.45 70.47
C SER A 101 -2.94 -16.83 70.92
N LEU A 102 -3.79 -17.33 70.01
CA LEU A 102 -5.21 -17.60 70.29
C LEU A 102 -5.78 -18.87 69.62
N ASN A 103 -4.96 -19.63 68.87
CA ASN A 103 -5.46 -20.69 67.97
C ASN A 103 -5.43 -22.12 68.54
N ASP A 104 -4.84 -22.36 69.72
CA ASP A 104 -4.48 -23.72 70.19
C ASP A 104 -5.66 -24.55 70.73
N LEU A 105 -6.89 -24.00 70.74
CA LEU A 105 -8.10 -24.68 71.21
C LEU A 105 -9.11 -25.01 70.11
N ASP A 106 -9.19 -24.21 69.04
CA ASP A 106 -10.13 -24.43 67.92
C ASP A 106 -9.67 -25.53 66.96
N GLN A 107 -8.35 -25.64 66.74
CA GLN A 107 -7.73 -26.53 65.75
C GLN A 107 -8.28 -27.97 65.81
N SER A 108 -8.52 -28.54 66.99
CA SER A 108 -8.98 -29.94 67.08
C SER A 108 -10.38 -30.17 66.50
N GLN A 109 -11.23 -29.15 66.43
CA GLN A 109 -12.54 -29.25 65.79
C GLN A 109 -12.43 -28.91 64.30
N GLU A 110 -11.72 -27.83 63.94
CA GLU A 110 -11.45 -27.49 62.54
C GLU A 110 -10.79 -28.67 61.79
N GLU A 111 -9.81 -29.36 62.38
CA GLU A 111 -9.16 -30.55 61.80
C GLU A 111 -10.15 -31.68 61.53
N ARG A 112 -11.14 -31.92 62.42
CA ARG A 112 -12.15 -32.96 62.22
C ARG A 112 -13.14 -32.60 61.12
N GLU A 113 -13.51 -31.33 61.01
CA GLU A 113 -14.40 -30.84 59.95
C GLU A 113 -13.66 -30.81 58.59
N ILE A 114 -12.38 -30.45 58.58
CA ILE A 114 -11.48 -30.54 57.41
C ILE A 114 -11.29 -31.99 56.97
N GLU A 115 -11.11 -32.94 57.88
CA GLU A 115 -10.95 -34.36 57.52
C GLU A 115 -12.25 -34.97 56.97
N PHE A 116 -13.41 -34.56 57.49
CA PHE A 116 -14.71 -34.90 56.91
C PHE A 116 -14.89 -34.31 55.50
N LEU A 117 -14.53 -33.04 55.29
CA LEU A 117 -14.57 -32.41 53.97
C LEU A 117 -13.58 -33.05 52.98
N ARG A 118 -12.39 -33.47 53.43
CA ARG A 118 -11.43 -34.26 52.61
C ARG A 118 -12.04 -35.58 52.16
N LEU A 119 -12.74 -36.30 53.04
CA LEU A 119 -13.43 -37.55 52.69
C LEU A 119 -14.55 -37.30 51.67
N GLN A 120 -15.34 -36.23 51.83
CA GLN A 120 -16.40 -35.87 50.88
C GLN A 120 -15.83 -35.44 49.51
N VAL A 121 -14.70 -34.74 49.47
CA VAL A 121 -14.00 -34.40 48.22
C VAL A 121 -13.42 -35.65 47.56
N LEU A 122 -12.90 -36.61 48.34
CA LEU A 122 -12.40 -37.89 47.83
C LEU A 122 -13.54 -38.74 47.22
N GLU A 123 -14.71 -38.75 47.86
CA GLU A 123 -15.92 -39.40 47.35
C GLU A 123 -16.40 -38.76 46.04
N GLN A 124 -16.47 -37.42 45.97
CA GLN A 124 -16.81 -36.71 44.73
C GLN A 124 -15.78 -36.93 43.62
N GLN A 125 -14.48 -36.98 43.93
CA GLN A 125 -13.44 -37.32 42.95
C GLN A 125 -13.63 -38.74 42.42
N ASN A 126 -13.96 -39.71 43.27
CA ASN A 126 -14.19 -41.08 42.83
C ASN A 126 -15.45 -41.19 41.92
N ILE A 127 -16.50 -40.42 42.21
CA ILE A 127 -17.68 -40.29 41.32
C ILE A 127 -17.30 -39.66 39.97
N ILE A 128 -16.48 -38.61 39.96
CA ILE A 128 -15.97 -37.97 38.73
C ILE A 128 -15.13 -38.96 37.91
N ASP A 129 -14.29 -39.77 38.57
CA ASP A 129 -13.47 -40.78 37.92
C ASP A 129 -14.32 -41.92 37.32
N GLU A 130 -15.39 -42.36 38.00
CA GLU A 130 -16.34 -43.34 37.47
C GLU A 130 -17.14 -42.80 36.27
N LEU A 131 -17.65 -41.57 36.36
CA LEU A 131 -18.33 -40.90 35.24
C LEU A 131 -17.40 -40.69 34.05
N SER A 132 -16.12 -40.38 34.29
CA SER A 132 -15.10 -40.23 33.24
C SER A 132 -14.84 -41.55 32.52
N LYS A 133 -14.67 -42.67 33.25
CA LYS A 133 -14.52 -44.02 32.67
C LYS A 133 -15.76 -44.46 31.89
N ALA A 134 -16.95 -44.10 32.36
CA ALA A 134 -18.21 -44.33 31.64
C ALA A 134 -18.27 -43.54 30.33
N LEU A 135 -17.83 -42.27 30.34
CA LEU A 135 -17.77 -41.41 29.16
C LEU A 135 -16.74 -41.91 28.13
N GLU A 136 -15.55 -42.34 28.56
CA GLU A 136 -14.56 -42.98 27.68
C GLU A 136 -15.09 -44.26 27.06
N THR A 137 -15.76 -45.11 27.85
CA THR A 137 -16.38 -46.34 27.37
C THR A 137 -17.48 -46.06 26.35
N ALA A 138 -18.34 -45.07 26.60
CA ALA A 138 -19.36 -44.61 25.65
C ALA A 138 -18.72 -44.01 24.38
N GLY A 139 -17.61 -43.29 24.50
CA GLY A 139 -16.81 -42.79 23.39
C GLY A 139 -16.21 -43.91 22.53
N TYR A 140 -15.76 -45.00 23.16
CA TYR A 140 -15.24 -46.19 22.47
C TYR A 140 -16.36 -46.97 21.76
N VAL A 141 -17.52 -47.14 22.41
CA VAL A 141 -18.71 -47.73 21.74
C VAL A 141 -19.14 -46.86 20.56
N LYS A 142 -19.15 -45.52 20.71
CA LYS A 142 -19.44 -44.58 19.62
C LYS A 142 -18.45 -44.68 18.47
N SER A 143 -17.14 -44.79 18.73
CA SER A 143 -16.13 -44.93 17.67
C SER A 143 -16.21 -46.28 16.96
N VAL A 144 -16.52 -47.36 17.67
CA VAL A 144 -16.77 -48.69 17.10
C VAL A 144 -18.03 -48.70 16.22
N ILE A 145 -19.11 -48.03 16.64
CA ILE A 145 -20.34 -47.87 15.84
C ILE A 145 -20.06 -47.04 14.59
N VAL A 146 -19.41 -45.87 14.73
CA VAL A 146 -19.02 -45.01 13.59
C VAL A 146 -18.12 -45.77 12.61
N SER A 147 -17.19 -46.60 13.10
CA SER A 147 -16.33 -47.44 12.26
C SER A 147 -17.13 -48.50 11.50
N HIS A 148 -18.07 -49.20 12.14
CA HIS A 148 -18.95 -50.15 11.45
C HIS A 148 -19.84 -49.48 10.39
N PHE A 149 -20.37 -48.28 10.66
CA PHE A 149 -21.14 -47.50 9.69
C PHE A 149 -20.26 -46.97 8.54
N ALA A 150 -19.00 -46.61 8.80
CA ALA A 150 -18.04 -46.24 7.76
C ALA A 150 -17.72 -47.45 6.86
N SER A 151 -17.38 -48.62 7.44
CA SER A 151 -17.12 -49.85 6.68
C SER A 151 -18.31 -50.26 5.80
N ARG A 152 -19.55 -50.10 6.28
CA ARG A 152 -20.77 -50.33 5.48
C ARG A 152 -20.98 -49.36 4.32
N LYS A 153 -20.34 -48.17 4.31
CA LYS A 153 -20.39 -47.23 3.18
C LYS A 153 -19.34 -47.48 2.10
N TYR A 154 -18.34 -48.31 2.34
CA TYR A 154 -17.29 -48.63 1.36
C TYR A 154 -17.39 -50.02 0.73
N SER A 155 -18.36 -50.86 1.12
CA SER A 155 -18.57 -52.21 0.56
C SER A 155 -19.37 -52.25 -0.74
N HIS A 156 -19.33 -51.19 -1.57
CA HIS A 156 -20.03 -51.14 -2.86
C HIS A 156 -19.24 -50.38 -3.95
N PHE A 157 -17.91 -50.51 -3.93
CA PHE A 157 -17.06 -50.06 -5.03
C PHE A 157 -15.95 -51.08 -5.28
N GLU A 158 -16.26 -52.13 -6.05
CA GLU A 158 -15.22 -53.00 -6.60
C GLU A 158 -14.42 -52.23 -7.65
N MET A 159 -13.13 -52.00 -7.40
CA MET A 159 -12.21 -51.60 -8.45
C MET A 159 -10.86 -52.32 -8.31
N LEU A 160 -10.35 -52.75 -9.46
CA LEU A 160 -9.28 -53.73 -9.65
C LEU A 160 -7.98 -53.38 -8.88
N LYS A 161 -7.40 -54.38 -8.21
CA LYS A 161 -6.03 -54.30 -7.67
C LYS A 161 -5.02 -54.68 -8.75
N TYR A 162 -3.99 -53.85 -8.93
CA TYR A 162 -2.69 -54.28 -9.45
C TYR A 162 -1.59 -53.72 -8.52
N PRO A 163 -0.47 -54.45 -8.32
CA PRO A 163 0.55 -54.10 -7.33
C PRO A 163 1.55 -53.05 -7.85
N VAL A 164 2.06 -52.23 -6.94
CA VAL A 164 3.19 -51.33 -7.17
C VAL A 164 4.51 -52.11 -6.98
N VAL A 165 5.48 -51.84 -7.84
CA VAL A 165 6.90 -52.21 -7.64
C VAL A 165 7.70 -50.92 -7.67
N GLU A 166 8.58 -50.72 -6.67
CA GLU A 166 9.49 -49.58 -6.62
C GLU A 166 10.77 -49.88 -7.42
N THR A 167 11.18 -48.99 -8.32
CA THR A 167 12.57 -48.96 -8.81
C THR A 167 13.12 -47.54 -8.93
N PHE A 168 14.30 -47.40 -8.32
CA PHE A 168 15.28 -46.33 -8.41
C PHE A 168 15.56 -45.78 -9.83
N PHE A 169 15.94 -44.49 -9.87
CA PHE A 169 17.05 -43.90 -10.66
C PHE A 169 17.15 -44.10 -12.19
N GLY A 170 17.55 -43.03 -12.89
CA GLY A 170 17.99 -43.11 -14.30
C GLY A 170 18.11 -41.74 -14.95
N TYR A 171 19.23 -41.49 -15.62
CA TYR A 171 19.49 -40.31 -16.45
C TYR A 171 19.96 -40.80 -17.84
N ASP A 172 19.90 -39.88 -18.81
CA ASP A 172 20.67 -39.86 -20.06
C ASP A 172 20.30 -40.75 -21.26
N GLU A 173 21.04 -40.45 -22.33
CA GLU A 173 20.89 -40.68 -23.76
C GLU A 173 20.40 -42.06 -24.21
N GLU A 174 19.55 -42.05 -25.25
CA GLU A 174 19.91 -42.51 -26.60
C GLU A 174 18.80 -42.05 -27.58
N GLY A 175 18.99 -42.01 -28.90
CA GLY A 175 20.11 -42.50 -29.70
C GLY A 175 19.57 -43.20 -30.96
N SER A 176 20.26 -43.01 -32.08
CA SER A 176 19.90 -43.58 -33.39
C SER A 176 19.72 -45.11 -33.34
N ILE A 177 18.64 -45.65 -33.94
CA ILE A 177 18.52 -47.08 -34.28
C ILE A 177 18.82 -47.31 -35.77
N ASP A 178 20.03 -47.80 -36.01
CA ASP A 178 20.41 -49.01 -36.77
C ASP A 178 19.53 -49.57 -37.91
N SER A 179 20.18 -49.98 -39.01
CA SER A 179 20.58 -51.40 -39.19
C SER A 179 21.36 -51.65 -40.50
N ASP A 180 22.55 -52.27 -40.36
CA ASP A 180 23.23 -53.34 -41.15
C ASP A 180 22.95 -53.59 -42.66
N GLY A 181 23.90 -54.03 -43.51
CA GLY A 181 25.34 -54.26 -43.32
C GLY A 181 25.89 -55.62 -43.83
N SER A 182 26.67 -55.66 -44.93
CA SER A 182 27.82 -56.60 -45.14
C SER A 182 28.55 -56.48 -46.51
N SER A 183 29.89 -56.31 -46.45
CA SER A 183 31.01 -57.11 -47.05
C SER A 183 30.70 -58.31 -47.98
N ILE A 184 31.53 -58.79 -48.95
CA ILE A 184 32.92 -58.54 -49.51
C ILE A 184 33.05 -59.37 -50.86
N SER A 185 34.09 -59.54 -51.71
CA SER A 185 35.57 -59.37 -51.69
C SER A 185 36.26 -58.99 -53.05
N TYR A 186 37.06 -59.88 -53.70
CA TYR A 186 38.13 -59.53 -54.68
C TYR A 186 38.46 -60.59 -55.78
N HIS A 187 39.15 -60.11 -56.85
CA HIS A 187 40.34 -60.69 -57.55
C HIS A 187 40.27 -61.37 -58.97
N THR A 188 40.87 -60.67 -59.96
CA THR A 188 41.74 -61.11 -61.12
C THR A 188 41.34 -62.06 -62.28
N ASP A 189 41.33 -61.48 -63.50
CA ASP A 189 42.33 -61.64 -64.61
C ASP A 189 42.22 -62.75 -65.70
N ARG A 190 42.75 -62.41 -66.90
CA ARG A 190 43.19 -63.22 -68.08
C ARG A 190 42.24 -63.77 -69.17
N THR A 191 42.29 -63.07 -70.31
CA THR A 191 42.40 -63.59 -71.71
C THR A 191 43.52 -64.65 -71.88
N PRO A 192 43.56 -65.53 -72.93
CA PRO A 192 43.68 -65.08 -74.34
C PRO A 192 43.16 -65.99 -75.51
N CYS A 193 43.08 -65.34 -76.69
CA CYS A 193 43.34 -65.82 -78.06
C CYS A 193 42.55 -66.97 -78.77
N THR A 194 42.02 -66.55 -79.94
CA THR A 194 41.84 -67.20 -81.26
C THR A 194 43.14 -67.89 -81.80
N PRO A 195 43.19 -68.62 -82.96
CA PRO A 195 42.34 -68.45 -84.16
C PRO A 195 42.09 -69.70 -85.09
N ASP A 196 41.57 -69.38 -86.30
CA ASP A 196 41.75 -70.02 -87.63
C ASP A 196 40.83 -71.16 -88.18
N ASP A 197 40.54 -70.97 -89.49
CA ASP A 197 40.22 -71.86 -90.62
C ASP A 197 38.90 -72.67 -90.77
N ASP A 198 37.97 -72.03 -91.51
CA ASP A 198 37.37 -72.51 -92.78
C ASP A 198 36.76 -73.91 -92.94
N LEU A 199 35.41 -73.95 -92.88
CA LEU A 199 34.61 -74.51 -93.97
C LEU A 199 33.55 -73.47 -94.43
N GLU A 200 34.00 -72.60 -95.32
CA GLU A 200 33.35 -71.39 -95.81
C GLU A 200 32.19 -71.67 -96.80
N GLU A 201 30.99 -71.99 -96.30
CA GLU A 201 29.75 -71.59 -97.02
C GLU A 201 28.49 -71.58 -96.11
N GLY A 202 28.40 -72.50 -95.14
CA GLY A 202 27.29 -72.50 -94.17
C GLY A 202 27.33 -71.33 -93.18
N MET A 203 28.54 -70.99 -92.72
CA MET A 203 28.80 -70.01 -91.65
C MET A 203 28.26 -68.61 -91.97
N LEU A 204 28.34 -68.13 -93.22
CA LEU A 204 27.84 -66.80 -93.60
C LEU A 204 26.33 -66.64 -93.33
N LYS A 205 25.55 -67.73 -93.40
CA LYS A 205 24.11 -67.70 -93.16
C LYS A 205 23.79 -67.73 -91.66
N GLU A 206 24.48 -68.55 -90.88
CA GLU A 206 24.31 -68.54 -89.42
C GLU A 206 24.87 -67.25 -88.79
N GLU A 207 26.01 -66.73 -89.25
CA GLU A 207 26.57 -65.50 -88.71
C GLU A 207 25.70 -64.27 -89.04
N THR A 208 25.12 -64.18 -90.25
CA THR A 208 24.16 -63.11 -90.54
C THR A 208 22.87 -63.24 -89.74
N GLU A 209 22.37 -64.46 -89.49
CA GLU A 209 21.21 -64.68 -88.62
C GLU A 209 21.51 -64.41 -87.13
N LEU A 210 22.73 -64.71 -86.66
CA LEU A 210 23.22 -64.39 -85.31
C LEU A 210 23.40 -62.87 -85.13
N ARG A 211 24.05 -62.18 -86.09
CA ARG A 211 24.16 -60.71 -86.08
C ARG A 211 22.77 -60.06 -86.13
N PHE A 212 21.81 -60.62 -86.86
CA PHE A 212 20.43 -60.13 -86.88
C PHE A 212 19.72 -60.35 -85.54
N ARG A 213 19.87 -61.52 -84.90
CA ARG A 213 19.36 -61.77 -83.52
C ARG A 213 19.99 -60.79 -82.52
N GLN A 214 21.31 -60.60 -82.58
CA GLN A 214 22.04 -59.72 -81.67
C GLN A 214 21.60 -58.25 -81.86
N LEU A 215 21.53 -57.76 -83.10
CA LEU A 215 21.01 -56.42 -83.40
C LEU A 215 19.56 -56.24 -82.95
N THR A 216 18.73 -57.27 -83.05
CA THR A 216 17.35 -57.26 -82.53
C THR A 216 17.32 -57.20 -81.00
N MET A 217 18.20 -57.92 -80.31
CA MET A 217 18.35 -57.86 -78.86
C MET A 217 18.85 -56.49 -78.39
N GLU A 218 19.86 -55.90 -79.05
CA GLU A 218 20.35 -54.55 -78.78
C GLU A 218 19.27 -53.49 -79.04
N TYR A 219 18.51 -53.60 -80.13
CA TYR A 219 17.39 -52.71 -80.41
C TYR A 219 16.31 -52.79 -79.33
N GLN A 220 15.95 -54.01 -78.89
CA GLN A 220 15.01 -54.20 -77.79
C GLN A 220 15.57 -53.75 -76.43
N ALA A 221 16.89 -53.83 -76.22
CA ALA A 221 17.55 -53.32 -75.02
C ALA A 221 17.55 -51.78 -75.01
N LEU A 222 17.82 -51.15 -76.15
CA LEU A 222 17.76 -49.70 -76.33
C LEU A 222 16.33 -49.16 -76.20
N GLN A 223 15.32 -49.86 -76.76
CA GLN A 223 13.91 -49.53 -76.54
C GLN A 223 13.52 -49.62 -75.06
N ARG A 224 13.98 -50.64 -74.33
CA ARG A 224 13.76 -50.75 -72.87
C ARG A 224 14.49 -49.68 -72.09
N ALA A 225 15.74 -49.36 -72.43
CA ALA A 225 16.50 -48.28 -71.80
C ALA A 225 15.86 -46.90 -72.04
N TYR A 226 15.36 -46.65 -73.25
CA TYR A 226 14.62 -45.44 -73.58
C TYR A 226 13.29 -45.36 -72.82
N ALA A 227 12.53 -46.46 -72.72
CA ALA A 227 11.32 -46.52 -71.92
C ALA A 227 11.59 -46.29 -70.42
N LEU A 228 12.64 -46.89 -69.86
CA LEU A 228 13.05 -46.69 -68.45
C LEU A 228 13.54 -45.26 -68.18
N LEU A 229 14.19 -44.60 -69.15
CA LEU A 229 14.52 -43.18 -69.06
C LEU A 229 13.26 -42.30 -69.15
N GLN A 230 12.31 -42.62 -70.02
CA GLN A 230 11.01 -41.94 -70.11
C GLN A 230 10.20 -42.10 -68.80
N GLU A 231 10.37 -43.23 -68.11
CA GLU A 231 9.75 -43.54 -66.82
C GLU A 231 10.44 -42.82 -65.65
N GLN A 232 11.78 -42.82 -65.57
CA GLN A 232 12.53 -42.13 -64.51
C GLN A 232 12.53 -40.60 -64.64
N VAL A 233 12.57 -40.05 -65.86
CA VAL A 233 12.46 -38.59 -66.10
C VAL A 233 11.01 -38.11 -66.00
N GLY A 234 10.05 -39.05 -65.99
CA GLY A 234 8.63 -38.78 -65.93
C GLY A 234 8.02 -38.54 -67.31
N GLY A 235 7.07 -39.39 -67.69
CA GLY A 235 6.17 -39.11 -68.80
C GLY A 235 5.40 -37.82 -68.50
N THR A 236 5.52 -36.84 -69.40
CA THR A 236 5.21 -35.41 -69.19
C THR A 236 6.23 -34.67 -68.30
N PHE A 237 7.16 -33.97 -68.96
CA PHE A 237 7.82 -32.80 -68.40
C PHE A 237 6.78 -31.68 -68.31
N ASP A 238 5.99 -31.67 -67.23
CA ASP A 238 4.89 -30.73 -67.01
C ASP A 238 5.43 -29.31 -66.75
N ALA A 239 5.66 -28.61 -67.86
CA ALA A 239 6.12 -27.23 -67.86
C ALA A 239 5.13 -26.27 -67.19
N GLU A 240 3.85 -26.61 -67.06
CA GLU A 240 2.86 -25.78 -66.35
C GLU A 240 3.02 -25.93 -64.83
N LYS A 241 3.28 -27.15 -64.35
CA LYS A 241 3.62 -27.43 -62.93
C LYS A 241 4.97 -26.86 -62.54
N GLU A 242 5.98 -26.95 -63.41
CA GLU A 242 7.29 -26.32 -63.16
C GLU A 242 7.17 -24.79 -63.15
N LEU A 243 6.40 -24.19 -64.07
CA LEU A 243 6.11 -22.76 -64.07
C LEU A 243 5.41 -22.34 -62.76
N LYS A 244 4.36 -23.06 -62.33
CA LYS A 244 3.65 -22.80 -61.07
C LYS A 244 4.57 -22.91 -59.85
N THR A 245 5.47 -23.89 -59.83
CA THR A 245 6.44 -24.06 -58.74
C THR A 245 7.40 -22.86 -58.70
N ARG A 246 7.89 -22.42 -59.87
CA ARG A 246 8.75 -21.22 -60.00
C ARG A 246 8.02 -19.93 -59.61
N GLU A 247 6.76 -19.77 -60.00
CA GLU A 247 5.91 -18.63 -59.64
C GLU A 247 5.61 -18.59 -58.14
N GLN A 248 5.34 -19.75 -57.51
CA GLN A 248 5.12 -19.83 -56.07
C GLN A 248 6.40 -19.46 -55.30
N LEU A 249 7.56 -20.01 -55.68
CA LEU A 249 8.86 -19.63 -55.09
C LEU A 249 9.15 -18.13 -55.27
N GLN A 250 8.79 -17.55 -56.43
CA GLN A 250 8.93 -16.12 -56.67
C GLN A 250 7.98 -15.28 -55.77
N ALA A 251 6.76 -15.74 -55.53
CA ALA A 251 5.81 -15.12 -54.61
C ALA A 251 6.20 -15.29 -53.12
N GLU A 252 6.90 -16.36 -52.76
CA GLU A 252 7.49 -16.55 -51.43
C GLU A 252 8.70 -15.63 -51.23
N LEU A 253 9.59 -15.53 -52.21
CA LEU A 253 10.73 -14.60 -52.20
C LEU A 253 10.30 -13.14 -52.02
N ILE A 254 9.25 -12.70 -52.73
CA ILE A 254 8.67 -11.36 -52.56
C ILE A 254 8.11 -11.16 -51.13
N ARG A 255 7.42 -12.16 -50.58
CA ARG A 255 6.89 -12.10 -49.20
C ARG A 255 8.01 -12.01 -48.15
N TYR A 256 9.12 -12.73 -48.34
CA TYR A 256 10.30 -12.59 -47.47
C TYR A 256 10.98 -11.23 -47.62
N GLN A 257 11.09 -10.68 -48.84
CA GLN A 257 11.61 -9.32 -49.06
C GLN A 257 10.76 -8.25 -48.37
N THR A 258 9.43 -8.31 -48.50
CA THR A 258 8.52 -7.40 -47.76
C THR A 258 8.72 -7.55 -46.25
N ARG A 259 8.81 -8.78 -45.75
CA ARG A 259 9.00 -9.03 -44.32
C ARG A 259 10.35 -8.52 -43.79
N ILE A 260 11.40 -8.55 -44.60
CA ILE A 260 12.71 -7.95 -44.26
C ILE A 260 12.56 -6.43 -44.17
N ALA A 261 11.96 -5.78 -45.17
CA ALA A 261 11.74 -4.33 -45.17
C ALA A 261 10.87 -3.85 -43.99
N ASP A 262 9.83 -4.61 -43.61
CA ASP A 262 9.03 -4.34 -42.41
C ASP A 262 9.89 -4.38 -41.12
N LEU A 263 10.78 -5.37 -41.01
CA LEU A 263 11.64 -5.55 -39.85
C LEU A 263 12.75 -4.49 -39.79
N GLU A 264 13.35 -4.14 -40.92
CA GLU A 264 14.30 -3.02 -41.04
C GLU A 264 13.65 -1.68 -40.66
N CYS A 265 12.40 -1.46 -41.09
CA CYS A 265 11.60 -0.30 -40.70
C CYS A 265 11.38 -0.27 -39.18
N VAL A 266 10.92 -1.36 -38.56
CA VAL A 266 10.73 -1.45 -37.09
C VAL A 266 12.04 -1.21 -36.34
N LEU A 267 13.15 -1.83 -36.76
CA LEU A 267 14.47 -1.67 -36.15
C LEU A 267 14.95 -0.21 -36.20
N SER A 268 14.71 0.50 -37.32
CA SER A 268 15.09 1.92 -37.45
C SER A 268 14.36 2.86 -36.48
N HIS A 269 13.12 2.53 -36.12
CA HIS A 269 12.32 3.27 -35.13
C HIS A 269 12.64 2.86 -33.68
N GLN A 270 13.10 1.62 -33.45
CA GLN A 270 13.35 1.08 -32.11
C GLN A 270 14.46 1.81 -31.33
N GLY A 271 15.27 2.64 -32.00
CA GLY A 271 16.27 3.52 -31.39
C GLY A 271 15.83 4.97 -31.12
N GLN A 272 14.58 5.36 -31.43
CA GLN A 272 14.16 6.77 -31.50
C GLN A 272 13.10 7.18 -30.45
N ASP A 273 12.92 6.41 -29.36
CA ASP A 273 12.00 6.77 -28.27
C ASP A 273 12.55 7.92 -27.41
N MET A 274 12.42 9.15 -27.94
CA MET A 274 12.81 10.38 -27.25
C MET A 274 12.04 10.60 -25.94
N LYS A 275 10.78 10.13 -25.86
CA LYS A 275 9.96 10.28 -24.65
C LYS A 275 10.57 9.51 -23.48
N TRP A 276 11.03 8.28 -23.71
CA TRP A 276 11.73 7.53 -22.67
C TRP A 276 13.01 8.23 -22.18
N ILE A 277 13.71 8.96 -23.06
CA ILE A 277 14.90 9.74 -22.69
C ILE A 277 14.51 10.97 -21.86
N GLU A 278 13.47 11.70 -22.26
CA GLU A 278 12.92 12.87 -21.56
C GLU A 278 12.38 12.49 -20.17
N GLU A 279 11.55 11.43 -20.08
CA GLU A 279 11.02 10.89 -18.83
C GLU A 279 12.16 10.44 -17.90
N LYS A 280 13.17 9.75 -18.42
CA LYS A 280 14.35 9.35 -17.65
C LYS A 280 15.13 10.55 -17.10
N GLN A 281 15.30 11.62 -17.89
CA GLN A 281 15.95 12.85 -17.42
C GLN A 281 15.10 13.59 -16.36
N ALA A 282 13.78 13.66 -16.55
CA ALA A 282 12.86 14.24 -15.57
C ALA A 282 12.89 13.47 -14.23
N LEU A 283 12.95 12.14 -14.27
CA LEU A 283 13.10 11.29 -13.09
C LEU A 283 14.45 11.49 -12.38
N TYR A 284 15.56 11.66 -13.11
CA TYR A 284 16.84 12.00 -12.48
C TYR A 284 16.79 13.35 -11.78
N LYS A 285 16.24 14.39 -12.42
CA LYS A 285 16.09 15.71 -11.79
C LYS A 285 15.23 15.64 -10.53
N ARG A 286 14.08 14.94 -10.60
CA ARG A 286 13.18 14.76 -9.45
C ARG A 286 13.83 13.96 -8.31
N ASN A 287 14.67 12.99 -8.61
CA ASN A 287 15.46 12.28 -7.60
C ASN A 287 16.53 13.17 -6.96
N GLN A 288 17.16 14.09 -7.71
CA GLN A 288 18.07 15.10 -7.12
C GLN A 288 17.32 16.05 -6.18
N GLU A 289 16.18 16.60 -6.62
CA GLU A 289 15.30 17.44 -5.80
C GLU A 289 14.85 16.72 -4.49
N LEU A 290 14.58 15.41 -4.56
CA LEU A 290 14.24 14.60 -3.39
C LEU A 290 15.44 14.33 -2.47
N VAL A 291 16.64 14.07 -3.01
CA VAL A 291 17.86 13.87 -2.21
C VAL A 291 18.28 15.14 -1.48
N GLU A 292 18.18 16.31 -2.13
CA GLU A 292 18.39 17.60 -1.48
C GLU A 292 17.34 17.87 -0.39
N LYS A 293 16.07 17.54 -0.64
CA LYS A 293 15.02 17.66 0.37
C LYS A 293 15.26 16.73 1.57
N ILE A 294 15.67 15.48 1.37
CA ILE A 294 16.03 14.55 2.45
C ILE A 294 17.17 15.14 3.27
N LYS A 295 18.27 15.56 2.64
CA LYS A 295 19.42 16.17 3.32
C LYS A 295 19.03 17.39 4.16
N ASN A 296 18.13 18.23 3.66
CA ASN A 296 17.64 19.39 4.40
C ASN A 296 16.76 18.99 5.61
N MET A 297 15.96 17.91 5.48
CA MET A 297 15.22 17.34 6.62
C MET A 297 16.16 16.69 7.64
N ASP A 298 17.24 16.01 7.23
CA ASP A 298 18.25 15.45 8.13
C ASP A 298 18.95 16.55 8.96
N THR A 299 19.24 17.70 8.34
CA THR A 299 19.79 18.88 9.05
C THR A 299 18.78 19.52 9.99
N GLU A 300 17.49 19.49 9.68
CA GLU A 300 16.44 20.00 10.56
C GLU A 300 16.13 19.04 11.71
N GLU A 301 16.15 17.72 11.46
CA GLU A 301 16.01 16.68 12.49
C GLU A 301 17.15 16.75 13.51
N THR A 302 18.39 16.97 13.05
CA THR A 302 19.54 17.17 13.94
C THR A 302 19.49 18.51 14.69
N ARG A 303 18.96 19.58 14.08
CA ARG A 303 18.67 20.85 14.76
C ARG A 303 17.65 20.67 15.90
N LEU A 304 16.50 20.06 15.58
CA LEU A 304 15.40 19.79 16.53
C LEU A 304 15.81 18.82 17.64
N LYS A 305 16.65 17.82 17.36
CA LYS A 305 17.21 16.91 18.38
C LYS A 305 18.05 17.63 19.42
N ASN A 306 18.83 18.64 19.01
CA ASN A 306 19.60 19.47 19.92
C ASN A 306 18.67 20.35 20.76
N GLU A 307 17.69 21.03 20.14
CA GLU A 307 16.70 21.85 20.86
C GLU A 307 15.89 21.02 21.89
N ILE A 308 15.55 19.76 21.57
CA ILE A 308 14.91 18.82 22.49
C ILE A 308 15.83 18.41 23.65
N GLN A 309 17.16 18.36 23.45
CA GLN A 309 18.09 18.08 24.53
C GLN A 309 18.30 19.31 25.41
N ASP A 310 18.53 20.49 24.83
CA ASP A 310 18.62 21.76 25.56
C ASP A 310 17.36 22.00 26.43
N ALA A 311 16.17 21.64 25.93
CA ALA A 311 14.91 21.73 26.68
C ALA A 311 14.81 20.71 27.83
N LYS A 312 15.40 19.51 27.71
CA LYS A 312 15.47 18.54 28.83
C LYS A 312 16.45 19.00 29.90
N ASP A 313 17.63 19.44 29.50
CA ASP A 313 18.65 19.95 30.43
C ASP A 313 18.10 21.16 31.22
N GLN A 314 17.30 22.03 30.58
CA GLN A 314 16.55 23.09 31.25
C GLN A 314 15.45 22.55 32.18
N ASN A 315 14.72 21.50 31.80
CA ASN A 315 13.69 20.91 32.64
C ASN A 315 14.29 20.22 33.89
N GLU A 316 15.40 19.49 33.76
CA GLU A 316 16.14 18.94 34.91
C GLU A 316 16.60 20.05 35.86
N LEU A 317 17.13 21.16 35.34
CA LEU A 317 17.48 22.35 36.14
C LEU A 317 16.27 22.98 36.85
N LEU A 318 15.09 22.96 36.23
CA LEU A 318 13.84 23.42 36.85
C LEU A 318 13.33 22.45 37.93
N GLU A 319 13.43 21.15 37.73
CA GLU A 319 13.11 20.13 38.75
C GLU A 319 14.01 20.29 39.98
N PHE A 320 15.33 20.44 39.80
CA PHE A 320 16.24 20.76 40.91
C PHE A 320 15.85 22.07 41.61
N ARG A 321 15.42 23.10 40.87
CA ARG A 321 14.99 24.38 41.45
C ARG A 321 13.66 24.28 42.20
N ILE A 322 12.72 23.45 41.76
CA ILE A 322 11.47 23.16 42.47
C ILE A 322 11.78 22.49 43.81
N LEU A 323 12.59 21.43 43.82
CA LEU A 323 13.04 20.76 45.06
C LEU A 323 13.77 21.72 46.02
N GLU A 324 14.56 22.66 45.49
CA GLU A 324 15.25 23.71 46.26
C GLU A 324 14.30 24.79 46.83
N LEU A 325 13.09 24.93 46.28
CA LEU A 325 12.03 25.80 46.77
C LEU A 325 11.13 25.07 47.78
N GLU A 326 10.76 23.82 47.52
CA GLU A 326 9.99 22.97 48.43
C GLU A 326 10.70 22.79 49.79
N GLU A 327 12.01 22.51 49.81
CA GLU A 327 12.78 22.40 51.05
C GLU A 327 13.03 23.77 51.72
N ARG A 328 12.80 24.90 51.03
CA ARG A 328 12.72 26.24 51.66
C ARG A 328 11.34 26.50 52.26
N GLU A 329 10.27 26.11 51.59
CA GLU A 329 8.91 26.20 52.13
C GLU A 329 8.80 25.34 53.40
N ARG A 330 9.23 24.07 53.34
CA ARG A 330 9.25 23.13 54.46
C ARG A 330 10.18 23.53 55.62
N ARG A 331 11.06 24.53 55.43
CA ARG A 331 11.92 25.14 56.46
C ARG A 331 11.46 26.52 56.90
N SER A 332 10.49 27.12 56.23
CA SER A 332 9.92 28.41 56.63
C SER A 332 8.94 28.22 57.79
N PRO A 333 8.80 29.20 58.71
CA PRO A 333 7.70 29.19 59.67
C PRO A 333 6.38 29.17 58.92
N ALA A 334 5.47 28.25 59.27
CA ALA A 334 4.27 27.97 58.49
C ALA A 334 3.42 29.22 58.25
N ILE A 335 3.39 29.69 57.00
CA ILE A 335 2.36 30.61 56.52
C ILE A 335 1.07 29.80 56.45
N ASN A 336 0.14 30.08 57.37
CA ASN A 336 -1.15 29.38 57.40
C ASN A 336 -2.00 29.81 56.19
N PHE A 337 -1.88 29.08 55.07
CA PHE A 337 -2.88 29.12 54.01
C PHE A 337 -4.24 28.71 54.59
N GLN A 338 -5.07 29.72 54.85
CA GLN A 338 -6.46 29.47 55.23
C GLN A 338 -7.16 28.85 54.02
N ASN A 339 -7.91 27.77 54.26
CA ASN A 339 -8.59 27.03 53.19
C ASN A 339 -9.83 27.81 52.72
N ILE A 340 -9.61 28.81 51.86
CA ILE A 340 -10.65 29.71 51.36
C ILE A 340 -11.58 28.94 50.43
N HIS A 341 -12.88 28.95 50.74
CA HIS A 341 -13.88 28.27 49.94
C HIS A 341 -14.13 29.06 48.64
N PHE A 342 -13.70 28.50 47.50
CA PHE A 342 -13.91 29.13 46.19
C PHE A 342 -15.40 29.30 45.90
N ALA A 343 -15.80 30.54 45.58
CA ALA A 343 -17.14 30.88 45.12
C ALA A 343 -17.21 30.81 43.59
N GLU A 344 -18.37 30.40 43.07
CA GLU A 344 -18.58 30.23 41.63
C GLU A 344 -18.50 31.58 40.91
N GLY A 345 -17.49 31.74 40.04
CA GLY A 345 -17.24 32.96 39.27
C GLY A 345 -15.95 33.71 39.62
N THR A 346 -15.36 33.50 40.81
CA THR A 346 -14.08 34.12 41.19
C THR A 346 -12.92 33.17 40.91
N SER A 347 -11.88 33.62 40.20
CA SER A 347 -10.73 32.76 39.92
C SER A 347 -9.89 32.51 41.20
N PRO A 348 -9.28 31.33 41.38
CA PRO A 348 -8.40 31.08 42.52
C PRO A 348 -7.23 32.09 42.61
N LEU A 349 -6.66 32.46 41.45
CA LEU A 349 -5.59 33.46 41.37
C LEU A 349 -6.03 34.82 41.90
N GLN A 350 -7.25 35.26 41.56
CA GLN A 350 -7.80 36.53 42.03
C GLN A 350 -7.93 36.57 43.56
N LEU A 351 -8.39 35.49 44.20
CA LEU A 351 -8.47 35.40 45.67
C LEU A 351 -7.09 35.45 46.34
N TYR A 352 -6.06 34.86 45.74
CA TYR A 352 -4.68 35.00 46.23
C TYR A 352 -4.15 36.43 46.02
N CYS A 353 -4.44 37.08 44.88
CA CYS A 353 -4.08 38.48 44.64
C CYS A 353 -4.75 39.43 45.65
N GLU A 354 -6.05 39.26 45.90
CA GLU A 354 -6.80 40.03 46.89
C GLU A 354 -6.24 39.80 48.32
N ALA A 355 -5.83 38.58 48.67
CA ALA A 355 -5.21 38.25 49.96
C ALA A 355 -3.80 38.85 50.13
N GLU A 356 -3.00 38.92 49.06
CA GLU A 356 -1.71 39.62 49.00
C GLU A 356 -1.86 41.16 48.97
N GLY A 357 -3.10 41.68 48.89
CA GLY A 357 -3.38 43.12 48.82
C GLY A 357 -3.10 43.75 47.44
N VAL A 358 -3.01 42.93 46.39
CA VAL A 358 -2.86 43.39 45.00
C VAL A 358 -4.18 44.03 44.54
N THR A 359 -4.14 45.32 44.25
CA THR A 359 -5.30 46.08 43.74
C THR A 359 -5.41 45.99 42.22
N ASP A 360 -6.63 45.85 41.69
CA ASP A 360 -6.89 45.86 40.25
C ASP A 360 -6.33 47.11 39.54
N ILE A 361 -5.52 46.89 38.52
CA ILE A 361 -4.90 47.95 37.72
C ILE A 361 -5.69 48.17 36.43
N VAL A 362 -6.58 49.16 36.45
CA VAL A 362 -7.31 49.60 35.25
C VAL A 362 -6.36 50.38 34.33
N ILE A 363 -5.83 49.72 33.29
CA ILE A 363 -4.88 50.32 32.32
C ILE A 363 -5.43 51.63 31.73
N THR A 364 -6.71 51.67 31.37
CA THR A 364 -7.35 52.88 30.79
C THR A 364 -7.45 54.06 31.77
N GLU A 365 -7.30 53.83 33.08
CA GLU A 365 -7.21 54.89 34.09
C GLU A 365 -5.76 55.35 34.30
N LEU A 366 -4.79 54.43 34.27
CA LEU A 366 -3.36 54.79 34.29
C LEU A 366 -2.95 55.56 33.03
N MET A 367 -3.43 55.16 31.85
CA MET A 367 -3.19 55.89 30.60
C MET A 367 -3.70 57.33 30.69
N LYS A 368 -4.94 57.55 31.18
CA LYS A 368 -5.48 58.90 31.42
C LYS A 368 -4.62 59.71 32.40
N LYS A 369 -4.10 59.09 33.46
CA LYS A 369 -3.20 59.77 34.42
C LYS A 369 -1.86 60.16 33.77
N LEU A 370 -1.30 59.32 32.89
CA LEU A 370 -0.09 59.63 32.13
C LEU A 370 -0.32 60.69 31.05
N ASP A 371 -1.47 60.67 30.36
CA ASP A 371 -1.86 61.71 29.40
C ASP A 371 -1.99 63.07 30.09
N ILE A 372 -2.69 63.12 31.24
CA ILE A 372 -2.79 64.31 32.10
C ILE A 372 -1.41 64.79 32.56
N LEU A 373 -0.48 63.90 32.91
CA LEU A 373 0.89 64.28 33.26
C LEU A 373 1.69 64.82 32.06
N GLY A 374 1.52 64.25 30.87
CA GLY A 374 2.14 64.75 29.65
C GLY A 374 1.65 66.14 29.28
N ASP A 375 0.33 66.34 29.22
CA ASP A 375 -0.31 67.57 28.79
C ASP A 375 -0.04 68.76 29.75
N ASN A 376 0.00 68.51 31.07
CA ASN A 376 0.17 69.57 32.06
C ASN A 376 1.63 69.95 32.34
N ALA A 377 2.63 69.19 31.85
CA ALA A 377 3.97 69.26 32.44
C ALA A 377 5.16 69.23 31.47
N VAL A 378 4.96 69.52 30.17
CA VAL A 378 6.07 69.83 29.22
C VAL A 378 7.01 70.94 29.74
N SER A 379 6.53 71.83 30.61
CA SER A 379 7.31 72.89 31.26
C SER A 379 7.82 72.56 32.67
N ASN A 380 7.38 71.46 33.29
CA ASN A 380 7.56 71.19 34.73
C ASN A 380 8.24 69.85 35.06
N LEU A 381 8.17 68.85 34.17
CA LEU A 381 8.92 67.60 34.32
C LEU A 381 10.34 67.74 33.76
N THR A 382 11.32 67.15 34.44
CA THR A 382 12.67 66.99 33.90
C THR A 382 12.70 66.04 32.70
N ASN A 383 13.75 66.12 31.88
CA ASN A 383 13.90 65.25 30.70
C ASN A 383 13.87 63.75 31.07
N GLU A 384 14.37 63.38 32.26
CA GLU A 384 14.36 61.99 32.74
C GLU A 384 12.94 61.53 33.08
N GLU A 385 12.16 62.35 33.79
CA GLU A 385 10.75 62.07 34.09
C GLU A 385 9.89 62.02 32.82
N GLN A 386 10.15 62.89 31.83
CA GLN A 386 9.47 62.84 30.52
C GLN A 386 9.74 61.52 29.80
N VAL A 387 10.99 61.02 29.81
CA VAL A 387 11.35 59.70 29.26
C VAL A 387 10.63 58.57 30.01
N VAL A 388 10.54 58.65 31.35
CA VAL A 388 9.80 57.67 32.16
C VAL A 388 8.31 57.66 31.83
N VAL A 389 7.66 58.83 31.67
CA VAL A 389 6.25 58.93 31.26
C VAL A 389 6.02 58.34 29.87
N ILE A 390 6.89 58.62 28.90
CA ILE A 390 6.82 58.05 27.55
C ILE A 390 7.01 56.52 27.58
N HIS A 391 7.95 56.03 28.40
CA HIS A 391 8.20 54.59 28.54
C HIS A 391 7.00 53.88 29.20
N ALA A 392 6.46 54.42 30.30
CA ALA A 392 5.28 53.87 30.98
C ALA A 392 4.06 53.82 30.04
N ARG A 393 3.82 54.89 29.27
CA ARG A 393 2.74 54.95 28.26
C ARG A 393 2.93 53.89 27.17
N THR A 394 4.18 53.66 26.74
CA THR A 394 4.54 52.62 25.76
C THR A 394 4.28 51.21 26.31
N VAL A 395 4.71 50.94 27.55
CA VAL A 395 4.50 49.64 28.23
C VAL A 395 3.01 49.35 28.42
N LEU A 396 2.23 50.33 28.88
CA LEU A 396 0.77 50.17 29.02
C LEU A 396 0.06 49.98 27.68
N THR A 397 0.46 50.68 26.62
CA THR A 397 -0.08 50.48 25.25
C THR A 397 0.24 49.08 24.71
N LEU A 398 1.37 48.47 25.11
CA LEU A 398 1.67 47.08 24.78
C LEU A 398 0.84 46.12 25.64
N ALA A 399 0.72 46.34 26.94
CA ALA A 399 -0.07 45.52 27.83
C ALA A 399 -1.56 45.49 27.45
N GLU A 400 -2.13 46.62 27.02
CA GLU A 400 -3.51 46.71 26.52
C GLU A 400 -3.74 45.81 25.29
N LYS A 401 -2.81 45.81 24.33
CA LYS A 401 -2.85 44.91 23.15
C LYS A 401 -2.66 43.44 23.50
N TRP A 402 -1.85 43.12 24.51
CA TRP A 402 -1.71 41.75 25.00
C TRP A 402 -3.00 41.26 25.69
N LEU A 403 -3.66 42.11 26.48
CA LEU A 403 -4.97 41.79 27.06
C LEU A 403 -6.06 41.63 25.99
N GLU A 404 -6.08 42.47 24.96
CA GLU A 404 -6.98 42.33 23.81
C GLU A 404 -6.79 40.96 23.11
N GLN A 405 -5.54 40.55 22.86
CA GLN A 405 -5.24 39.23 22.30
C GLN A 405 -5.64 38.07 23.23
N ILE A 406 -5.50 38.24 24.55
CA ILE A 406 -5.95 37.25 25.54
C ILE A 406 -7.48 37.12 25.53
N GLU A 407 -8.23 38.22 25.46
CA GLU A 407 -9.70 38.17 25.44
C GLU A 407 -10.25 37.60 24.12
N VAL A 408 -9.61 37.91 22.98
CA VAL A 408 -9.92 37.29 21.67
C VAL A 408 -9.65 35.78 21.68
N THR A 409 -8.50 35.34 22.20
CA THR A 409 -8.16 33.91 22.26
C THR A 409 -9.02 33.14 23.27
N LYS A 410 -9.34 33.74 24.42
CA LYS A 410 -10.33 33.25 25.39
C LYS A 410 -11.72 33.07 24.76
N SER A 411 -12.19 34.06 24.01
CA SER A 411 -13.48 33.97 23.28
C SER A 411 -13.49 32.83 22.27
N ALA A 412 -12.40 32.67 21.50
CA ALA A 412 -12.25 31.57 20.53
C ALA A 412 -12.14 30.18 21.21
N LEU A 413 -11.56 30.09 22.41
CA LEU A 413 -11.53 28.86 23.21
C LEU A 413 -12.91 28.54 23.81
N GLN A 414 -13.66 29.54 24.26
CA GLN A 414 -15.04 29.37 24.74
C GLN A 414 -15.97 28.87 23.63
N GLN A 415 -15.86 29.41 22.41
CA GLN A 415 -16.62 28.90 21.27
C GLN A 415 -16.29 27.41 20.99
N LYS A 416 -15.00 27.06 20.91
CA LYS A 416 -14.57 25.66 20.72
C LYS A 416 -15.06 24.72 21.82
N MET A 417 -15.18 25.19 23.06
CA MET A 417 -15.75 24.40 24.15
C MET A 417 -17.22 24.07 23.89
N LEU A 418 -18.02 25.05 23.49
CA LEU A 418 -19.43 24.87 23.12
C LEU A 418 -19.60 23.97 21.89
N ASP A 419 -18.71 24.11 20.89
CA ASP A 419 -18.70 23.26 19.70
C ASP A 419 -18.46 21.78 20.07
N ILE A 420 -17.48 21.52 20.95
CA ILE A 420 -17.16 20.18 21.46
C ILE A 420 -18.30 19.61 22.32
N GLU A 421 -19.00 20.44 23.10
CA GLU A 421 -20.18 20.01 23.87
C GLU A 421 -21.35 19.63 22.96
N SER A 422 -21.57 20.37 21.88
CA SER A 422 -22.54 20.06 20.82
C SER A 422 -22.21 18.76 20.08
N GLU A 423 -20.95 18.56 19.68
CA GLU A 423 -20.49 17.31 19.07
C GLU A 423 -20.65 16.11 20.01
N LYS A 424 -20.27 16.26 21.29
CA LYS A 424 -20.44 15.26 22.34
C LYS A 424 -21.91 14.86 22.53
N GLU A 425 -22.84 15.81 22.50
CA GLU A 425 -24.28 15.50 22.50
C GLU A 425 -24.72 14.73 21.25
N LEU A 426 -24.22 15.10 20.07
CA LEU A 426 -24.55 14.41 18.81
C LEU A 426 -24.03 12.97 18.80
N PHE A 427 -22.78 12.74 19.23
CA PHE A 427 -22.23 11.40 19.42
C PHE A 427 -23.00 10.60 20.48
N GLY A 428 -23.45 11.23 21.56
CA GLY A 428 -24.32 10.60 22.56
C GLY A 428 -25.65 10.10 21.96
N LYS A 429 -26.30 10.93 21.13
CA LYS A 429 -27.54 10.57 20.41
C LYS A 429 -27.30 9.45 19.39
N GLN A 430 -26.21 9.53 18.61
CA GLN A 430 -25.82 8.47 17.66
C GLN A 430 -25.52 7.13 18.36
N LYS A 431 -24.84 7.16 19.52
CA LYS A 431 -24.60 5.96 20.33
C LYS A 431 -25.91 5.34 20.80
N GLY A 432 -26.85 6.14 21.29
CA GLY A 432 -28.18 5.67 21.72
C GLY A 432 -28.88 4.84 20.65
N TYR A 433 -28.98 5.34 19.41
CA TYR A 433 -29.59 4.61 18.30
C TYR A 433 -28.84 3.31 17.94
N LEU A 434 -27.52 3.25 18.13
CA LEU A 434 -26.74 2.02 17.90
C LEU A 434 -26.93 1.00 19.02
N ASP A 435 -27.04 1.44 20.28
CA ASP A 435 -27.37 0.58 21.41
C ASP A 435 -28.80 0.00 21.26
N GLU A 436 -29.78 0.82 20.87
CA GLU A 436 -31.17 0.40 20.57
C GLU A 436 -31.26 -0.65 19.45
N GLU A 437 -30.57 -0.42 18.32
CA GLU A 437 -30.56 -1.35 17.19
C GLU A 437 -29.81 -2.67 17.53
N LEU A 438 -28.79 -2.61 18.40
CA LEU A 438 -28.12 -3.81 18.91
C LEU A 438 -29.05 -4.64 19.81
N ASP A 439 -29.80 -4.01 20.72
CA ASP A 439 -30.78 -4.71 21.55
C ASP A 439 -31.95 -5.26 20.72
N TYR A 440 -32.41 -4.57 19.68
CA TYR A 440 -33.40 -5.10 18.75
C TYR A 440 -32.90 -6.34 18.00
N ARG A 441 -31.67 -6.30 17.46
CA ARG A 441 -31.04 -7.46 16.78
C ARG A 441 -30.83 -8.62 17.73
N LYS A 442 -30.45 -8.36 18.98
CA LYS A 442 -30.31 -9.37 20.04
C LYS A 442 -31.66 -10.03 20.34
N GLN A 443 -32.72 -9.24 20.56
CA GLN A 443 -34.07 -9.78 20.77
C GLN A 443 -34.55 -10.63 19.58
N SER A 444 -34.28 -10.20 18.34
CA SER A 444 -34.58 -10.99 17.14
C SER A 444 -33.78 -12.30 17.07
N LEU A 445 -32.52 -12.29 17.53
CA LEU A 445 -31.66 -13.48 17.59
C LEU A 445 -32.10 -14.46 18.68
N ASP A 446 -32.47 -13.94 19.87
CA ASP A 446 -32.99 -14.72 20.99
C ASP A 446 -34.35 -15.36 20.62
N HIS A 447 -35.22 -14.63 19.91
CA HIS A 447 -36.46 -15.16 19.36
C HIS A 447 -36.22 -16.28 18.34
N ALA A 448 -35.24 -16.11 17.44
CA ALA A 448 -34.86 -17.14 16.47
C ALA A 448 -34.32 -18.40 17.17
N HIS A 449 -33.44 -18.26 18.17
CA HIS A 449 -32.94 -19.39 18.96
C HIS A 449 -34.06 -20.10 19.72
N LYS A 450 -34.98 -19.37 20.35
CA LYS A 450 -36.17 -19.96 20.97
C LYS A 450 -36.99 -20.76 19.97
N ARG A 451 -37.18 -20.23 18.75
CA ARG A 451 -37.94 -20.94 17.71
C ARG A 451 -37.22 -22.18 17.17
N ILE A 452 -35.89 -22.17 17.13
CA ILE A 452 -35.09 -23.38 16.84
C ILE A 452 -35.31 -24.44 17.92
N LEU A 453 -35.18 -24.07 19.21
CA LEU A 453 -35.41 -24.99 20.33
C LEU A 453 -36.84 -25.56 20.36
N GLU A 454 -37.86 -24.76 20.02
CA GLU A 454 -39.24 -25.23 19.85
C GLU A 454 -39.37 -26.25 18.70
N LEU A 455 -38.67 -26.03 17.58
CA LEU A 455 -38.67 -26.95 16.44
C LEU A 455 -37.90 -28.25 16.75
N GLU A 456 -36.77 -28.16 17.44
CA GLU A 456 -35.98 -29.31 17.90
C GLU A 456 -36.76 -30.16 18.91
N ALA A 457 -37.48 -29.52 19.85
CA ALA A 457 -38.36 -30.23 20.79
C ALA A 457 -39.51 -30.94 20.05
N MET A 458 -40.22 -30.27 19.14
CA MET A 458 -41.30 -30.91 18.36
C MET A 458 -40.79 -32.06 17.46
N LEU A 459 -39.56 -31.96 16.93
CA LEU A 459 -38.93 -33.05 16.19
C LEU A 459 -38.58 -34.23 17.10
N PHE A 460 -38.09 -33.96 18.31
CA PHE A 460 -37.76 -34.99 19.30
C PHE A 460 -39.02 -35.71 19.81
N ASP A 461 -40.09 -34.97 20.10
CA ASP A 461 -41.40 -35.54 20.48
C ASP A 461 -42.01 -36.39 19.35
N ALA A 462 -41.87 -35.95 18.09
CA ALA A 462 -42.32 -36.74 16.94
C ALA A 462 -41.54 -38.07 16.80
N LEU A 463 -40.21 -38.04 17.01
CA LEU A 463 -39.38 -39.25 17.00
C LEU A 463 -39.71 -40.21 18.17
N GLN A 464 -40.01 -39.70 19.37
CA GLN A 464 -40.48 -40.56 20.47
C GLN A 464 -41.87 -41.18 20.22
N GLN A 465 -42.73 -40.50 19.45
CA GLN A 465 -44.00 -41.08 19.00
C GLN A 465 -43.80 -42.18 17.96
N GLU A 466 -42.73 -42.18 17.16
CA GLU A 466 -42.37 -43.32 16.30
C GLU A 466 -41.84 -44.53 17.08
N GLU A 467 -41.11 -44.32 18.20
CA GLU A 467 -40.62 -45.40 19.05
C GLU A 467 -41.73 -46.08 19.87
N THR A 468 -42.75 -45.33 20.28
CA THR A 468 -43.89 -45.85 21.06
C THR A 468 -45.07 -46.29 20.19
N GLY A 469 -45.32 -45.58 19.08
CA GLY A 469 -46.26 -45.94 18.01
C GLY A 469 -45.56 -46.70 16.88
N GLY A 470 -45.01 -47.87 17.19
CA GLY A 470 -44.07 -48.56 16.31
C GLY A 470 -44.56 -48.81 14.87
N LYS A 471 -43.61 -48.68 13.93
CA LYS A 471 -43.69 -48.96 12.47
C LYS A 471 -44.09 -47.78 11.53
N VAL A 472 -43.52 -46.58 11.69
CA VAL A 472 -43.47 -45.61 10.56
C VAL A 472 -42.27 -45.85 9.64
N SER A 473 -41.10 -46.17 10.20
CA SER A 473 -39.89 -46.59 9.43
C SER A 473 -40.11 -47.86 8.58
N GLU A 474 -41.12 -48.69 8.92
CA GLU A 474 -41.59 -49.83 8.13
C GLU A 474 -42.82 -49.55 7.24
N LEU A 475 -43.45 -48.36 7.32
CA LEU A 475 -44.59 -47.98 6.49
C LEU A 475 -44.25 -46.94 5.41
N LEU A 476 -43.25 -46.08 5.63
CA LEU A 476 -42.71 -45.25 4.56
C LEU A 476 -41.98 -46.15 3.55
N THR A 477 -42.52 -46.24 2.34
CA THR A 477 -41.87 -46.96 1.24
C THR A 477 -40.58 -46.25 0.83
N GLU A 478 -39.70 -46.93 0.07
CA GLU A 478 -38.53 -46.28 -0.53
C GLU A 478 -38.94 -45.01 -1.31
N GLN A 479 -40.07 -45.07 -2.02
CA GLN A 479 -40.62 -43.94 -2.78
C GLN A 479 -41.05 -42.77 -1.89
N ASP A 480 -41.62 -43.03 -0.70
CA ASP A 480 -41.96 -41.96 0.26
C ASP A 480 -40.69 -41.35 0.88
N ARG A 481 -39.68 -42.17 1.18
CA ARG A 481 -38.39 -41.73 1.72
C ARG A 481 -37.60 -40.87 0.72
N ASP A 482 -37.58 -41.26 -0.54
CA ASP A 482 -36.94 -40.47 -1.60
C ASP A 482 -37.76 -39.21 -1.93
N SER A 483 -39.09 -39.27 -1.94
CA SER A 483 -39.95 -38.08 -2.07
C SER A 483 -39.70 -37.06 -0.95
N LEU A 484 -39.53 -37.53 0.29
CA LEU A 484 -39.20 -36.66 1.43
C LEU A 484 -37.78 -36.09 1.32
N ARG A 485 -36.81 -36.89 0.86
CA ARG A 485 -35.43 -36.42 0.59
C ARG A 485 -35.43 -35.34 -0.50
N GLU A 486 -36.14 -35.56 -1.61
CA GLU A 486 -36.29 -34.56 -2.67
C GLU A 486 -36.95 -33.29 -2.16
N ALA A 487 -38.03 -33.38 -1.37
CA ALA A 487 -38.69 -32.22 -0.78
C ALA A 487 -37.77 -31.42 0.15
N VAL A 488 -37.00 -32.11 1.00
CA VAL A 488 -35.99 -31.48 1.88
C VAL A 488 -34.87 -30.83 1.06
N ASP A 489 -34.40 -31.46 0.00
CA ASP A 489 -33.35 -30.89 -0.85
C ASP A 489 -33.87 -29.81 -1.81
N GLN A 490 -35.16 -29.78 -2.14
CA GLN A 490 -35.85 -28.64 -2.77
C GLN A 490 -35.93 -27.46 -1.79
N TRP A 491 -36.35 -27.69 -0.55
CA TRP A 491 -36.41 -26.66 0.49
C TRP A 491 -35.03 -26.05 0.79
N LYS A 492 -33.99 -26.87 0.95
CA LYS A 492 -32.60 -26.37 1.09
C LYS A 492 -32.17 -25.49 -0.09
N ARG A 493 -32.48 -25.90 -1.33
CA ARG A 493 -32.19 -25.11 -2.53
C ARG A 493 -32.93 -23.77 -2.52
N GLN A 494 -34.20 -23.76 -2.10
CA GLN A 494 -35.00 -22.55 -1.98
C GLN A 494 -34.44 -21.60 -0.90
N VAL A 495 -34.18 -22.08 0.32
CA VAL A 495 -33.59 -21.27 1.41
C VAL A 495 -32.22 -20.69 1.00
N LEU A 496 -31.37 -21.48 0.34
CA LEU A 496 -30.09 -20.99 -0.18
C LEU A 496 -30.25 -19.98 -1.32
N SER A 497 -31.36 -20.01 -2.07
CA SER A 497 -31.69 -18.99 -3.08
C SER A 497 -32.19 -17.71 -2.44
N GLU A 498 -33.12 -17.81 -1.48
CA GLU A 498 -33.69 -16.66 -0.75
C GLU A 498 -32.62 -15.91 0.05
N LEU A 499 -31.68 -16.62 0.69
CA LEU A 499 -30.52 -16.01 1.36
C LEU A 499 -29.65 -15.21 0.38
N ARG A 500 -29.30 -15.79 -0.77
CA ARG A 500 -28.50 -15.10 -1.81
C ARG A 500 -29.23 -13.89 -2.39
N GLU A 501 -30.56 -13.96 -2.52
CA GLU A 501 -31.37 -12.85 -2.99
C GLU A 501 -31.41 -11.71 -1.95
N ARG A 502 -31.49 -12.03 -0.65
CA ARG A 502 -31.37 -11.05 0.44
C ARG A 502 -29.99 -10.41 0.50
N ASP A 503 -28.92 -11.18 0.39
CA ASP A 503 -27.55 -10.67 0.31
C ASP A 503 -27.35 -9.74 -0.90
N ALA A 504 -27.88 -10.14 -2.07
CA ALA A 504 -27.84 -9.32 -3.28
C ALA A 504 -28.70 -8.04 -3.15
N GLN A 505 -29.81 -8.08 -2.43
CA GLN A 505 -30.64 -6.89 -2.15
C GLN A 505 -29.92 -5.91 -1.21
N ILE A 506 -29.34 -6.39 -0.11
CA ILE A 506 -28.53 -5.58 0.81
C ILE A 506 -27.33 -4.95 0.07
N LEU A 507 -26.72 -5.67 -0.88
CA LEU A 507 -25.65 -5.14 -1.70
C LEU A 507 -26.12 -4.04 -2.67
N ARG A 508 -27.32 -4.16 -3.27
CA ARG A 508 -27.94 -3.11 -4.09
C ARG A 508 -28.20 -1.86 -3.28
N GLU A 509 -28.90 -1.98 -2.15
CA GLU A 509 -29.24 -0.85 -1.26
C GLU A 509 -28.00 -0.10 -0.78
N ARG A 510 -26.95 -0.82 -0.40
CA ARG A 510 -25.65 -0.22 -0.03
C ARG A 510 -24.94 0.46 -1.20
N MET A 511 -25.08 -0.08 -2.42
CA MET A 511 -24.50 0.53 -3.62
C MET A 511 -25.25 1.80 -4.03
N GLU A 512 -26.58 1.84 -3.90
CA GLU A 512 -27.41 3.02 -4.13
C GLU A 512 -27.09 4.13 -3.12
N LEU A 513 -26.96 3.81 -1.83
CA LEU A 513 -26.51 4.76 -0.80
C LEU A 513 -25.10 5.30 -1.08
N LEU A 514 -24.18 4.44 -1.50
CA LEU A 514 -22.81 4.83 -1.89
C LEU A 514 -22.81 5.76 -3.11
N GLN A 515 -23.65 5.51 -4.11
CA GLN A 515 -23.80 6.38 -5.28
C GLN A 515 -24.35 7.76 -4.90
N HIS A 516 -25.37 7.84 -4.04
CA HIS A 516 -25.87 9.12 -3.53
C HIS A 516 -24.80 9.90 -2.75
N ALA A 517 -24.00 9.21 -1.92
CA ALA A 517 -22.88 9.82 -1.22
C ALA A 517 -21.78 10.32 -2.19
N GLN A 518 -21.46 9.57 -3.24
CA GLN A 518 -20.49 9.96 -4.27
C GLN A 518 -20.96 11.18 -5.08
N VAL A 519 -22.24 11.24 -5.47
CA VAL A 519 -22.83 12.43 -6.10
C VAL A 519 -22.72 13.64 -5.17
N ARG A 520 -23.07 13.49 -3.89
CA ARG A 520 -22.99 14.58 -2.91
C ARG A 520 -21.56 15.06 -2.64
N ILE A 521 -20.58 14.15 -2.63
CA ILE A 521 -19.15 14.52 -2.55
C ILE A 521 -18.77 15.36 -3.77
N LYS A 522 -19.13 14.93 -4.99
CA LYS A 522 -18.81 15.67 -6.22
C LYS A 522 -19.47 17.07 -6.26
N GLU A 523 -20.71 17.21 -5.79
CA GLU A 523 -21.34 18.52 -5.62
C GLU A 523 -20.52 19.43 -4.69
N LEU A 524 -20.06 18.90 -3.55
CA LEU A 524 -19.26 19.66 -2.58
C LEU A 524 -17.87 20.01 -3.12
N GLU A 525 -17.23 19.13 -3.88
CA GLU A 525 -15.98 19.41 -4.60
C GLU A 525 -16.15 20.53 -5.64
N GLU A 526 -17.26 20.52 -6.40
CA GLU A 526 -17.58 21.59 -7.36
C GLU A 526 -17.85 22.94 -6.67
N TRP A 527 -18.52 22.94 -5.51
CA TRP A 527 -18.71 24.12 -4.67
C TRP A 527 -17.40 24.67 -4.10
N ILE A 528 -16.54 23.79 -3.55
CA ILE A 528 -15.22 24.16 -3.02
C ILE A 528 -14.35 24.76 -4.13
N GLU A 529 -14.37 24.18 -5.34
CA GLU A 529 -13.60 24.70 -6.46
C GLU A 529 -14.19 26.02 -7.00
N ALA A 530 -15.50 26.26 -6.88
CA ALA A 530 -16.10 27.56 -7.14
C ALA A 530 -15.64 28.63 -6.12
N GLN A 531 -15.62 28.29 -4.83
CA GLN A 531 -15.12 29.18 -3.77
C GLN A 531 -13.62 29.52 -3.96
N LYS A 532 -12.77 28.55 -4.29
CA LYS A 532 -11.34 28.81 -4.62
C LYS A 532 -11.18 29.79 -5.77
N ARG A 533 -12.00 29.69 -6.82
CA ARG A 533 -11.97 30.64 -7.96
C ARG A 533 -12.37 32.04 -7.52
N GLN A 534 -13.39 32.18 -6.67
CA GLN A 534 -13.79 33.47 -6.10
C GLN A 534 -12.70 34.08 -5.20
N ILE A 535 -12.07 33.28 -4.33
CA ILE A 535 -10.93 33.71 -3.51
C ILE A 535 -9.79 34.23 -4.41
N LYS A 536 -9.40 33.46 -5.43
CA LYS A 536 -8.35 33.88 -6.37
C LYS A 536 -8.69 35.16 -7.14
N GLU A 537 -9.95 35.33 -7.55
CA GLU A 537 -10.41 36.56 -8.20
C GLU A 537 -10.33 37.78 -7.26
N LEU A 538 -10.58 37.58 -5.95
CA LEU A 538 -10.39 38.62 -4.93
C LEU A 538 -8.90 38.90 -4.68
N GLU A 539 -8.05 37.87 -4.59
CA GLU A 539 -6.58 38.02 -4.45
C GLU A 539 -5.97 38.79 -5.64
N GLU A 540 -6.41 38.51 -6.87
CA GLU A 540 -5.98 39.22 -8.08
C GLU A 540 -6.45 40.68 -8.10
N LYS A 541 -7.69 40.96 -7.64
CA LYS A 541 -8.19 42.33 -7.47
C LYS A 541 -7.41 43.11 -6.41
N VAL A 542 -7.13 42.50 -5.25
CA VAL A 542 -6.33 43.11 -4.18
C VAL A 542 -4.90 43.39 -4.65
N SER A 543 -4.27 42.43 -5.33
CA SER A 543 -2.94 42.59 -5.94
C SER A 543 -2.91 43.74 -6.94
N THR A 544 -3.96 43.87 -7.76
CA THR A 544 -4.11 44.98 -8.73
C THR A 544 -4.23 46.33 -8.03
N ILE A 545 -5.04 46.43 -6.97
CA ILE A 545 -5.21 47.66 -6.18
C ILE A 545 -3.89 48.07 -5.50
N ILE A 546 -3.17 47.11 -4.91
CA ILE A 546 -1.85 47.36 -4.29
C ILE A 546 -0.84 47.84 -5.34
N PHE A 547 -0.82 47.22 -6.53
CA PHE A 547 0.05 47.65 -7.63
C PHE A 547 -0.27 49.08 -8.09
N SER A 548 -1.54 49.41 -8.33
CA SER A 548 -1.99 50.76 -8.70
C SER A 548 -1.61 51.81 -7.64
N ASN A 549 -1.78 51.49 -6.35
CA ASN A 549 -1.38 52.38 -5.25
C ASN A 549 0.15 52.60 -5.22
N ASN A 550 0.95 51.55 -5.41
CA ASN A 550 2.41 51.67 -5.46
C ASN A 550 2.91 52.50 -6.66
N VAL A 551 2.27 52.37 -7.83
CA VAL A 551 2.56 53.22 -9.00
C VAL A 551 2.17 54.69 -8.75
N PHE A 552 1.03 54.94 -8.09
CA PHE A 552 0.58 56.27 -7.72
C PHE A 552 1.53 56.96 -6.71
N ILE A 553 1.94 56.25 -5.65
CA ILE A 553 2.92 56.70 -4.66
C ILE A 553 4.28 56.97 -5.33
N SER A 554 4.70 56.12 -6.26
CA SER A 554 5.96 56.31 -7.00
C SER A 554 5.91 57.57 -7.89
N SER A 555 4.75 57.84 -8.52
CA SER A 555 4.53 59.05 -9.33
C SER A 555 4.49 60.32 -8.47
N LEU A 556 3.90 60.25 -7.28
CA LEU A 556 3.97 61.31 -6.27
C LEU A 556 5.40 61.59 -5.81
N ASN A 557 6.22 60.56 -5.59
CA ASN A 557 7.63 60.71 -5.23
C ASN A 557 8.48 61.31 -6.38
N VAL A 558 8.17 61.02 -7.65
CA VAL A 558 8.82 61.69 -8.78
C VAL A 558 8.41 63.18 -8.85
N MET A 559 7.12 63.49 -8.66
CA MET A 559 6.64 64.88 -8.54
C MET A 559 7.29 65.65 -7.38
N PHE A 560 7.44 65.01 -6.21
CA PHE A 560 8.11 65.58 -5.04
C PHE A 560 9.54 66.04 -5.36
N ASN A 561 10.29 65.22 -6.11
CA ASN A 561 11.68 65.53 -6.48
C ASN A 561 11.84 66.59 -7.59
N LEU A 562 10.76 67.00 -8.27
CA LEU A 562 10.80 68.01 -9.34
C LEU A 562 10.46 69.44 -8.87
N PHE A 563 9.86 69.64 -7.69
CA PHE A 563 9.31 70.94 -7.30
C PHE A 563 10.06 71.64 -6.15
N SER A 564 10.43 72.89 -6.44
CA SER A 564 11.07 73.87 -5.54
C SER A 564 10.24 74.13 -4.25
N PRO A 565 10.87 74.46 -3.10
CA PRO A 565 10.25 74.39 -1.77
C PRO A 565 8.97 75.20 -1.51
N LEU A 566 8.58 76.12 -2.40
CA LEU A 566 7.28 76.81 -2.33
C LEU A 566 6.07 75.87 -2.47
N CYS A 567 6.24 74.67 -3.05
CA CYS A 567 5.16 73.66 -3.10
C CYS A 567 4.93 72.90 -1.79
N SER A 568 5.83 73.00 -0.80
CA SER A 568 5.83 72.16 0.41
C SER A 568 4.50 72.16 1.18
N VAL A 569 3.86 73.33 1.34
CA VAL A 569 2.61 73.45 2.12
C VAL A 569 1.44 72.76 1.42
N VAL A 570 1.27 72.95 0.10
CA VAL A 570 0.22 72.28 -0.68
C VAL A 570 0.48 70.78 -0.71
N LEU A 571 1.74 70.38 -0.84
CA LEU A 571 2.14 68.99 -0.89
C LEU A 571 1.93 68.27 0.46
N PHE A 572 2.12 68.95 1.59
CA PHE A 572 1.78 68.44 2.92
C PHE A 572 0.26 68.18 3.06
N PHE A 573 -0.58 69.12 2.61
CA PHE A 573 -2.04 68.91 2.58
C PHE A 573 -2.45 67.75 1.65
N VAL A 574 -1.82 67.60 0.49
CA VAL A 574 -2.07 66.48 -0.44
C VAL A 574 -1.61 65.16 0.18
N ILE A 575 -0.45 65.10 0.85
CA ILE A 575 0.04 63.90 1.54
C ILE A 575 -0.89 63.53 2.69
N CYS A 576 -1.30 64.47 3.54
CA CYS A 576 -2.29 64.21 4.59
C CYS A 576 -3.63 63.72 4.02
N PHE A 577 -4.12 64.32 2.93
CA PHE A 577 -5.36 63.91 2.28
C PHE A 577 -5.24 62.50 1.67
N CYS A 578 -4.16 62.20 0.94
CA CYS A 578 -3.89 60.86 0.42
C CYS A 578 -3.73 59.83 1.55
N SER A 579 -3.02 60.15 2.64
CA SER A 579 -2.93 59.27 3.81
C SER A 579 -4.29 59.02 4.45
N HIS A 580 -5.16 60.03 4.57
CA HIS A 580 -6.53 59.86 5.05
C HIS A 580 -7.38 59.00 4.10
N VAL A 581 -7.31 59.22 2.78
CA VAL A 581 -8.03 58.41 1.79
C VAL A 581 -7.53 56.96 1.81
N GLN A 582 -6.22 56.74 1.94
CA GLN A 582 -5.60 55.42 2.00
C GLN A 582 -5.91 54.70 3.32
N PHE A 583 -6.01 55.43 4.44
CA PHE A 583 -6.48 54.91 5.72
C PHE A 583 -7.98 54.56 5.68
N LEU A 584 -8.82 55.39 5.04
CA LEU A 584 -10.23 55.10 4.76
C LEU A 584 -10.38 53.86 3.86
N PHE A 585 -9.53 53.71 2.85
CA PHE A 585 -9.56 52.54 1.96
C PHE A 585 -9.14 51.26 2.68
N LEU A 586 -8.12 51.33 3.56
CA LEU A 586 -7.74 50.22 4.44
C LEU A 586 -8.84 49.89 5.45
N PHE A 587 -9.45 50.90 6.08
CA PHE A 587 -10.55 50.73 7.03
C PHE A 587 -11.78 50.09 6.36
N LEU A 588 -12.15 50.54 5.17
CA LEU A 588 -13.21 49.92 4.36
C LEU A 588 -12.83 48.50 3.92
N PHE A 589 -11.57 48.25 3.55
CA PHE A 589 -11.09 46.92 3.18
C PHE A 589 -11.17 45.93 4.35
N PHE A 590 -10.68 46.31 5.54
CA PHE A 590 -10.80 45.48 6.74
C PHE A 590 -12.26 45.31 7.19
N SER A 591 -13.09 46.36 7.08
CA SER A 591 -14.52 46.26 7.37
C SER A 591 -15.24 45.29 6.42
N LEU A 592 -14.94 45.35 5.12
CA LEU A 592 -15.53 44.45 4.13
C LEU A 592 -15.03 43.01 4.29
N ALA A 593 -13.75 42.83 4.63
CA ALA A 593 -13.19 41.52 4.95
C ALA A 593 -13.84 40.91 6.21
N PHE A 594 -14.09 41.71 7.25
CA PHE A 594 -14.80 41.28 8.46
C PHE A 594 -16.25 40.88 8.17
N ILE A 595 -16.94 41.63 7.31
CA ILE A 595 -18.32 41.36 6.83
C ILE A 595 -18.38 40.14 5.88
N LEU A 596 -17.27 39.74 5.26
CA LEU A 596 -17.16 38.55 4.41
C LEU A 596 -16.61 37.31 5.14
N TRP A 597 -16.10 37.49 6.36
CA TRP A 597 -15.65 36.41 7.26
C TRP A 597 -16.80 35.96 8.19
N SER A 598 -17.69 36.89 8.55
CA SER A 598 -18.87 36.68 9.41
C SER A 598 -20.07 36.12 8.67
#